data_AF-A0A0V8QI57-F1
#
_entry.id   AF-A0A0V8QI57-F1
#
_cell.length_a   1.000
_cell.length_b   1.000
_cell.length_c   1.000
_cell.angle_alpha   90.00
_cell.angle_beta   90.00
_cell.angle_gamma   90.00
#
_symmetry.space_group_name_H-M   'P 1'
#
loop_
_entity.id
_entity.type
_entity.pdbx_description
1 polymer ?
#
loop_
_entity_poly.entity_id
_entity_poly.type
_entity_poly.pdbx_seq_one_letter_code
_entity_poly.pdbx_strand_id
1 'polypeptide(L)'
;MAKRSKQYSFHLNLNNPDHLKIYRTLEDLNTDIHKSVSNFVIKAVIQYINDASRSSLTKSGKNEKENLEGYVTRQELSEAKLQIKADVMKEVAQLFGNAAMNTQQVVTPALMQQMMSMIPENAEKKKDSDKPEEEAEPTDAALEEMSVLFAQGNFGEE
;
A
#
# COMPACT_ATOMS: atom_id res chain seq x y z
N MET A 1 -54.83 -1.94 -6.07
CA MET A 1 -53.43 -1.50 -5.97
C MET A 1 -53.20 -0.39 -6.97
N ALA A 2 -52.76 0.81 -6.54
CA ALA A 2 -52.53 1.92 -7.45
C ALA A 2 -51.28 1.66 -8.32
N LYS A 3 -51.44 1.73 -9.65
CA LYS A 3 -50.33 1.56 -10.60
C LYS A 3 -49.42 2.78 -10.50
N ARG A 4 -48.26 2.65 -9.83
CA ARG A 4 -47.26 3.73 -9.69
C ARG A 4 -46.49 3.91 -11.01
N SER A 5 -47.00 4.73 -11.91
CA SER A 5 -46.27 5.16 -13.11
C SER A 5 -45.63 6.54 -12.90
N LYS A 6 -44.38 6.71 -13.35
CA LYS A 6 -43.72 8.01 -13.48
C LYS A 6 -43.55 8.34 -14.96
N GLN A 7 -43.79 9.60 -15.32
CA GLN A 7 -43.59 10.10 -16.66
C GLN A 7 -42.32 10.95 -16.72
N TYR A 8 -41.52 10.74 -17.76
CA TYR A 8 -40.37 11.55 -18.11
C TYR A 8 -40.57 12.08 -19.53
N SER A 9 -40.28 13.35 -19.75
CA SER A 9 -40.40 14.02 -21.05
C SER A 9 -39.04 14.59 -21.45
N PHE A 10 -38.68 14.44 -22.72
CA PHE A 10 -37.40 14.92 -23.26
C PHE A 10 -37.66 15.92 -24.38
N HIS A 11 -36.90 17.02 -24.40
CA HIS A 11 -36.95 17.99 -25.48
C HIS A 11 -35.87 17.68 -26.51
N LEU A 12 -36.26 17.51 -27.77
CA LEU A 12 -35.36 17.22 -28.88
C LEU A 12 -35.20 18.46 -29.77
N ASN A 13 -33.97 18.95 -29.91
CA ASN A 13 -33.64 19.98 -30.88
C ASN A 13 -33.42 19.36 -32.27
N LEU A 14 -34.32 19.59 -33.22
CA LEU A 14 -34.25 19.02 -34.57
C LEU A 14 -33.11 19.57 -35.43
N ASN A 15 -32.45 20.66 -35.00
CA ASN A 15 -31.24 21.16 -35.65
C ASN A 15 -29.99 20.37 -35.25
N ASN A 16 -30.05 19.61 -34.15
CA ASN A 16 -28.96 18.72 -33.76
C ASN A 16 -29.13 17.38 -34.49
N PRO A 17 -28.10 16.88 -35.20
CA PRO A 17 -28.19 15.65 -36.00
C PRO A 17 -28.50 14.41 -35.15
N ASP A 18 -27.99 14.32 -33.92
CA ASP A 18 -28.23 13.18 -33.04
C ASP A 18 -29.68 13.15 -32.54
N HIS A 19 -30.21 14.31 -32.18
CA HIS A 19 -31.60 14.45 -31.74
C HIS A 19 -32.57 14.19 -32.91
N LEU A 20 -32.23 14.64 -34.12
CA LEU A 20 -33.00 14.37 -35.32
C LEU A 20 -33.02 12.87 -35.63
N LYS A 21 -31.88 12.18 -35.48
CA LYS A 21 -31.80 10.72 -35.63
C LYS A 21 -32.70 10.00 -34.64
N ILE A 22 -32.69 10.41 -33.37
CA ILE A 22 -33.59 9.87 -32.34
C ILE A 22 -35.04 10.09 -32.77
N TYR A 23 -35.43 11.32 -33.12
CA TYR A 23 -36.79 11.65 -33.54
C TYR A 23 -37.26 10.76 -34.69
N ARG A 24 -36.48 10.68 -35.78
CA ARG A 24 -36.82 9.86 -36.96
C ARG A 24 -36.97 8.38 -36.63
N THR A 25 -36.10 7.85 -35.78
CA THR A 25 -36.14 6.45 -35.36
C THR A 25 -37.36 6.12 -34.51
N LEU A 26 -37.79 7.06 -33.64
CA LEU A 26 -38.97 6.87 -32.81
C LEU A 26 -40.28 7.08 -33.58
N GLU A 27 -40.27 7.96 -34.58
CA GLU A 27 -41.41 8.24 -35.47
C GLU A 27 -41.74 7.04 -36.38
N ASP A 28 -40.71 6.41 -36.96
CA ASP A 28 -40.83 5.25 -37.84
C ASP A 28 -40.42 3.94 -37.14
N LEU A 29 -40.71 3.83 -35.85
CA LEU A 29 -40.33 2.65 -35.08
C LEU A 29 -41.13 1.43 -35.55
N ASN A 30 -40.44 0.36 -35.94
CA ASN A 30 -41.09 -0.90 -36.27
C ASN A 30 -41.76 -1.53 -35.03
N THR A 31 -43.09 -1.44 -34.97
CA THR A 31 -43.90 -1.94 -33.87
C THR A 31 -44.12 -3.46 -33.88
N ASP A 32 -43.79 -4.14 -34.98
CA ASP A 32 -43.87 -5.60 -35.06
C ASP A 32 -42.77 -6.26 -34.21
N ILE A 33 -41.61 -5.59 -34.12
CA ILE A 33 -40.48 -6.01 -33.30
C ILE A 33 -40.57 -5.43 -31.89
N HIS A 34 -40.96 -4.15 -31.78
CA HIS A 34 -41.02 -3.43 -30.51
C HIS A 34 -42.46 -3.16 -30.07
N LYS A 35 -42.84 -3.73 -28.92
CA LYS A 35 -44.18 -3.56 -28.33
C LYS A 35 -44.71 -2.12 -28.25
N SER A 36 -43.84 -1.14 -28.03
CA SER A 36 -44.15 0.29 -28.05
C SER A 36 -42.89 1.14 -28.07
N VAL A 37 -43.02 2.42 -28.42
CA VAL A 37 -41.96 3.43 -28.30
C VAL A 37 -41.41 3.50 -26.87
N SER A 38 -42.27 3.51 -25.85
CA SER A 38 -41.83 3.53 -24.46
C SER A 38 -41.01 2.29 -24.09
N ASN A 39 -41.42 1.10 -24.56
CA ASN A 39 -40.67 -0.13 -24.31
C ASN A 39 -39.32 -0.13 -25.01
N PHE A 40 -39.24 0.41 -26.24
CA PHE A 40 -37.96 0.59 -26.94
C PHE A 40 -37.02 1.52 -26.16
N VAL A 41 -37.50 2.69 -25.75
CA VAL A 41 -36.70 3.67 -24.99
C VAL A 41 -36.24 3.08 -23.66
N ILE A 42 -37.11 2.37 -22.92
CA ILE A 42 -36.73 1.71 -21.67
C ILE A 42 -35.61 0.70 -21.90
N LYS A 43 -35.71 -0.14 -22.93
CA LYS A 43 -34.67 -1.13 -23.25
C LYS A 43 -33.34 -0.47 -23.60
N ALA A 44 -33.36 0.59 -24.42
CA ALA A 44 -32.16 1.34 -24.79
C ALA A 44 -31.47 1.97 -23.57
N VAL A 45 -32.25 2.57 -22.66
CA VAL A 45 -31.71 3.15 -21.42
C VAL A 45 -31.16 2.07 -20.48
N ILE A 46 -31.82 0.92 -20.36
CA ILE A 46 -31.30 -0.21 -19.56
C ILE A 46 -29.97 -0.71 -20.12
N GLN A 47 -29.85 -0.83 -21.45
CA GLN A 47 -28.61 -1.25 -22.10
C GLN A 47 -27.47 -0.29 -21.73
N TYR A 48 -27.68 1.02 -21.85
CA TYR A 48 -26.69 2.02 -21.45
C TYR A 48 -26.33 1.92 -19.96
N ILE A 49 -27.31 1.72 -19.08
CA ILE A 49 -27.07 1.56 -17.64
C ILE A 49 -26.24 0.31 -17.33
N ASN A 50 -26.47 -0.79 -18.06
CA ASN A 50 -25.76 -2.05 -17.85
C ASN A 50 -24.30 -1.98 -18.34
N ASP A 51 -24.06 -1.26 -19.44
CA ASP A 51 -22.73 -1.16 -20.04
C ASP A 51 -21.85 -0.12 -19.32
N ALA A 52 -22.45 0.89 -18.70
CA ALA A 52 -21.72 1.91 -17.97
C ALA A 52 -21.52 1.56 -16.48
N SER A 53 -20.38 1.97 -15.92
CA SER A 53 -20.07 1.69 -14.52
C SER A 53 -21.02 2.45 -13.59
N ARG A 54 -21.56 1.78 -12.57
CA ARG A 54 -22.46 2.40 -11.58
C ARG A 54 -21.86 3.64 -10.94
N SER A 55 -20.54 3.67 -10.76
CA SER A 55 -19.79 4.79 -10.19
C SER A 55 -19.72 6.02 -11.11
N SER A 56 -19.82 5.85 -12.43
CA SER A 56 -19.88 6.97 -13.37
C SER A 56 -21.30 7.49 -13.58
N LEU A 57 -22.29 6.60 -13.52
CA LEU A 57 -23.70 6.94 -13.79
C LEU A 57 -24.41 7.61 -12.62
N THR A 58 -24.04 7.28 -11.38
CA THR A 58 -24.81 7.68 -10.20
C THR A 58 -23.93 8.30 -9.12
N LYS A 59 -24.45 9.32 -8.43
CA LYS A 59 -23.77 9.93 -7.28
C LYS A 59 -23.50 8.92 -6.17
N SER A 60 -24.46 8.03 -5.91
CA SER A 60 -24.30 6.97 -4.91
C SER A 60 -23.20 5.98 -5.27
N GLY A 61 -23.14 5.54 -6.54
CA GLY A 61 -22.05 4.68 -7.01
C GLY A 61 -20.69 5.37 -6.97
N LYS A 62 -20.62 6.67 -7.27
CA LYS A 62 -19.38 7.45 -7.13
C LYS A 62 -18.90 7.43 -5.68
N ASN A 63 -19.81 7.73 -4.75
CA ASN A 63 -19.50 7.70 -3.32
C ASN A 63 -19.07 6.30 -2.86
N GLU A 64 -19.76 5.23 -3.27
CA GLU A 64 -19.40 3.85 -2.92
C GLU A 64 -17.97 3.51 -3.38
N LYS A 65 -17.60 3.90 -4.60
CA LYS A 65 -16.24 3.73 -5.11
C LYS A 65 -15.21 4.53 -4.31
N GLU A 66 -15.47 5.81 -4.02
CA GLU A 66 -14.58 6.65 -3.20
C GLU A 66 -14.41 6.10 -1.78
N ASN A 67 -15.48 5.56 -1.18
CA ASN A 67 -15.40 4.91 0.11
C ASN A 67 -14.54 3.65 0.03
N LEU A 68 -14.71 2.80 -0.99
CA LEU A 68 -13.89 1.60 -1.19
C LEU A 68 -12.41 1.93 -1.43
N GLU A 69 -12.12 2.95 -2.23
CA GLU A 69 -10.75 3.44 -2.47
C GLU A 69 -10.13 4.12 -1.24
N GLY A 70 -10.94 4.56 -0.28
CA GLY A 70 -10.49 5.20 0.96
C GLY A 70 -10.04 4.24 2.06
N TYR A 71 -10.21 2.93 1.89
CA TYR A 71 -9.75 1.93 2.87
C TYR A 71 -8.42 1.31 2.46
N VAL A 72 -7.45 1.30 3.37
CA VAL A 72 -6.18 0.59 3.22
C VAL A 72 -6.29 -0.75 3.94
N THR A 73 -5.93 -1.85 3.27
CA THR A 73 -5.90 -3.18 3.89
C THR A 73 -4.75 -3.31 4.88
N ARG A 74 -4.86 -4.21 5.86
CA ARG A 74 -3.76 -4.51 6.80
C ARG A 74 -2.48 -4.97 6.09
N GLN A 75 -2.64 -5.64 4.95
CA GLN A 75 -1.53 -6.12 4.14
C GLN A 75 -0.81 -4.97 3.46
N GLU A 76 -1.53 -4.07 2.78
CA GLU A 76 -0.95 -2.87 2.15
C GLU A 76 -0.25 -1.98 3.18
N LEU A 77 -0.82 -1.83 4.39
CA LEU A 77 -0.18 -1.10 5.47
C LEU A 77 1.13 -1.77 5.94
N SER A 78 1.14 -3.10 6.03
CA SER A 78 2.34 -3.86 6.41
C SER A 78 3.43 -3.76 5.35
N GLU A 79 3.06 -3.81 4.08
CA GLU A 79 3.98 -3.67 2.95
C GLU A 79 4.59 -2.27 2.90
N ALA A 80 3.78 -1.22 3.06
CA ALA A 80 4.26 0.16 3.17
C ALA A 80 5.24 0.33 4.35
N LYS A 81 4.95 -0.28 5.51
CA LYS A 81 5.85 -0.25 6.68
C LYS A 81 7.18 -0.95 6.39
N LEU A 82 7.16 -2.07 5.67
CA LEU A 82 8.38 -2.78 5.30
C LEU A 82 9.22 -1.97 4.32
N GLN A 83 8.58 -1.35 3.34
CA GLN A 83 9.23 -0.52 2.33
C GLN A 83 9.90 0.71 2.97
N ILE A 84 9.19 1.42 3.86
CA ILE A 84 9.75 2.53 4.63
C ILE A 84 10.98 2.08 5.45
N LYS A 85 10.91 0.92 6.12
CA LYS A 85 12.07 0.40 6.86
C LYS A 85 13.27 0.12 5.96
N ALA A 86 13.04 -0.47 4.80
CA ALA A 86 14.10 -0.77 3.84
C ALA A 86 14.76 0.51 3.30
N ASP A 87 13.96 1.52 2.97
CA ASP A 87 14.46 2.81 2.49
C ASP A 87 15.28 3.53 3.56
N VAL A 88 14.80 3.57 4.81
CA VAL A 88 15.54 4.14 5.94
C VAL A 88 16.85 3.39 6.18
N MET A 89 16.85 2.05 6.18
CA MET A 89 18.09 1.28 6.34
C MET A 89 19.09 1.58 5.22
N LYS A 90 18.61 1.74 3.99
CA LYS A 90 19.44 2.10 2.84
C LYS A 90 20.06 3.48 2.98
N GLU A 91 19.28 4.49 3.39
CA GLU A 91 19.78 5.85 3.63
C GLU A 91 20.82 5.87 4.75
N VAL A 92 20.55 5.16 5.86
CA VAL A 92 21.48 5.03 6.98
C VAL A 92 22.79 4.37 6.53
N ALA A 93 22.71 3.27 5.79
CA ALA A 93 23.90 2.59 5.26
C ALA A 93 24.72 3.49 4.33
N GLN A 94 24.06 4.30 3.48
CA GLN A 94 24.74 5.28 2.64
C GLN A 94 25.44 6.37 3.45
N LEU A 95 24.80 6.89 4.50
CA LEU A 95 25.43 7.87 5.41
C LEU A 95 26.68 7.30 6.06
N PHE A 96 26.62 6.07 6.59
CA PHE A 96 27.78 5.41 7.19
C PHE A 96 28.87 5.09 6.17
N GLY A 97 28.52 4.63 4.97
CA GLY A 97 29.47 4.39 3.89
C GLY A 97 30.22 5.66 3.47
N ASN A 98 29.49 6.77 3.34
CA ASN A 98 30.07 8.08 3.03
C ASN A 98 30.94 8.63 4.17
N ALA A 99 30.53 8.42 5.42
CA ALA A 99 31.32 8.81 6.59
C ALA A 99 32.63 8.00 6.71
N ALA A 100 32.58 6.69 6.46
CA ALA A 100 33.74 5.79 6.47
C ALA A 100 34.75 6.14 5.36
N MET A 101 34.26 6.51 4.17
CA MET A 101 35.10 6.98 3.06
C MET A 101 35.80 8.31 3.41
N ASN A 102 35.10 9.23 4.08
CA ASN A 102 35.70 10.48 4.57
C ASN A 102 36.69 10.27 5.74
N THR A 103 36.63 9.14 6.44
CA THR A 103 37.57 8.77 7.52
C THR A 103 38.68 7.81 7.07
N GLN A 104 38.84 7.58 5.76
CA GLN A 104 40.09 7.01 5.24
C GLN A 104 41.22 8.03 5.45
N GLN A 105 41.76 8.03 6.68
CA GLN A 105 43.09 8.54 6.94
C GLN A 105 44.01 7.84 5.95
N VAL A 106 44.58 8.64 5.05
CA VAL A 106 45.63 8.23 4.13
C VAL A 106 46.72 7.60 5.00
N VAL A 107 46.82 6.27 4.98
CA VAL A 107 47.96 5.58 5.59
C VAL A 107 49.16 5.98 4.75
N THR A 108 49.88 6.99 5.22
CA THR A 108 51.10 7.43 4.58
C THR A 108 52.14 6.30 4.71
N PRO A 109 53.05 6.14 3.73
CA PRO A 109 54.10 5.12 3.79
C PRO A 109 54.92 5.17 5.09
N ALA A 110 55.06 6.36 5.69
CA ALA A 110 55.73 6.57 6.97
C ALA A 110 55.00 5.89 8.16
N LEU A 111 53.67 5.92 8.19
CA LEU A 111 52.88 5.31 9.26
C LEU A 111 52.92 3.77 9.18
N MET A 112 52.97 3.22 7.98
CA MET A 112 53.14 1.78 7.74
C MET A 112 54.52 1.30 8.20
N GLN A 113 55.57 2.09 7.94
CA GLN A 113 56.93 1.77 8.38
C GLN A 113 57.07 1.82 9.91
N GLN A 114 56.37 2.77 10.55
CA GLN A 114 56.31 2.86 12.02
C GLN A 114 55.56 1.67 12.64
N MET A 115 54.44 1.23 12.06
CA MET A 115 53.73 0.03 12.54
C MET A 115 54.58 -1.24 12.41
N MET A 116 55.32 -1.39 11.31
CA MET A 116 56.21 -2.54 11.10
C MET A 116 57.38 -2.56 12.07
N SER A 117 57.87 -1.39 12.51
CA SER A 117 58.94 -1.27 13.52
C SER A 117 58.51 -1.57 14.96
N MET A 118 57.19 -1.62 15.23
CA MET A 118 56.64 -1.92 16.56
C MET A 118 56.20 -3.38 16.73
N ILE A 119 56.43 -4.24 15.73
CA ILE A 119 56.17 -5.68 15.84
C ILE A 119 57.40 -6.36 16.47
N PRO A 120 57.35 -6.82 17.73
CA PRO A 120 58.47 -7.56 18.31
C PRO A 120 58.57 -8.95 17.67
N GLU A 121 59.74 -9.25 17.07
CA GLU A 121 60.18 -10.59 16.69
C GLU A 121 60.41 -11.44 17.95
N ASN A 122 59.36 -12.05 18.49
CA ASN A 122 59.48 -13.25 19.32
C ASN A 122 58.11 -13.92 19.44
N ALA A 123 57.65 -14.50 18.33
CA ALA A 123 56.53 -15.42 18.30
C ALA A 123 57.04 -16.85 18.16
N GLU A 124 57.58 -17.45 19.24
CA GLU A 124 57.58 -18.91 19.39
C GLU A 124 57.29 -19.38 20.83
N LYS A 125 56.15 -20.08 20.94
CA LYS A 125 55.74 -21.11 21.90
C LYS A 125 55.36 -20.69 23.33
N LYS A 126 54.06 -20.82 23.63
CA LYS A 126 53.55 -21.77 24.65
C LYS A 126 52.11 -22.18 24.33
N LYS A 127 51.89 -23.49 24.30
CA LYS A 127 50.58 -24.14 24.38
C LYS A 127 50.08 -24.10 25.83
N ASP A 128 48.75 -24.14 25.92
CA ASP A 128 47.88 -24.66 26.99
C ASP A 128 47.19 -23.69 27.97
N SER A 129 45.94 -24.07 28.29
CA SER A 129 44.85 -23.42 29.06
C SER A 129 44.19 -22.19 28.40
N ASP A 130 42.86 -22.01 28.33
CA ASP A 130 41.70 -22.69 28.92
C ASP A 130 40.43 -22.28 28.13
N LYS A 131 39.38 -23.13 28.15
CA LYS A 131 37.98 -22.83 27.73
C LYS A 131 37.37 -21.73 28.65
N PRO A 132 36.18 -21.10 28.41
CA PRO A 132 34.99 -21.61 27.69
C PRO A 132 34.23 -20.54 26.85
N GLU A 133 33.20 -20.95 26.11
CA GLU A 133 31.89 -20.25 26.11
C GLU A 133 30.84 -21.14 25.43
N GLU A 134 30.04 -21.73 26.32
CA GLU A 134 28.86 -22.54 26.12
C GLU A 134 27.68 -21.58 25.95
N GLU A 135 26.72 -21.93 25.08
CA GLU A 135 25.52 -21.14 24.82
C GLU A 135 24.80 -20.82 26.13
N ALA A 136 24.76 -19.54 26.51
CA ALA A 136 23.95 -19.10 27.64
C ALA A 136 22.48 -19.01 27.20
N GLU A 137 21.72 -20.07 27.46
CA GLU A 137 20.27 -19.98 27.52
C GLU A 137 19.87 -18.93 28.58
N PRO A 138 18.83 -18.12 28.34
CA PRO A 138 18.37 -17.14 29.31
C PRO A 138 17.85 -17.88 30.54
N THR A 139 18.49 -17.63 31.69
CA THR A 139 18.17 -18.27 32.97
C THR A 139 16.77 -17.89 33.46
N ASP A 140 16.05 -18.88 33.99
CA ASP A 140 14.67 -18.83 34.51
C ASP A 140 14.37 -17.62 35.44
N ALA A 141 15.39 -17.07 36.10
CA ALA A 141 15.24 -15.90 36.97
C ALA A 141 14.77 -14.64 36.21
N ALA A 142 15.22 -14.44 34.97
CA ALA A 142 14.77 -13.29 34.16
C ALA A 142 13.30 -13.40 33.75
N LEU A 143 12.82 -14.63 33.55
CA LEU A 143 11.42 -14.91 33.25
C LEU A 143 10.53 -14.78 34.48
N GLU A 144 11.02 -15.17 35.67
CA GLU A 144 10.30 -14.96 36.93
C GLU A 144 10.18 -13.46 37.27
N GLU A 145 11.24 -12.66 37.12
CA GLU A 145 11.15 -11.21 37.36
C GLU A 145 10.19 -10.51 36.39
N MET A 146 10.18 -10.90 35.12
CA MET A 146 9.21 -10.39 34.15
C MET A 146 7.78 -10.83 34.51
N SER A 147 7.57 -12.06 34.99
CA SER A 147 6.25 -12.53 35.43
C SER A 147 5.73 -11.77 36.67
N VAL A 148 6.59 -11.42 37.62
CA VAL A 148 6.21 -10.63 38.81
C VAL A 148 5.85 -9.20 38.43
N LEU A 149 6.59 -8.59 37.49
CA LEU A 149 6.30 -7.25 36.95
C LEU A 149 4.94 -7.21 36.22
N PHE A 150 4.60 -8.25 35.45
CA PHE A 150 3.30 -8.33 34.78
C PHE A 150 2.14 -8.59 35.75
N ALA A 151 2.36 -9.32 36.85
CA ALA A 151 1.33 -9.62 37.84
C ALA A 151 0.95 -8.43 38.73
N GLN A 152 1.85 -7.46 38.92
CA GLN A 152 1.62 -6.30 39.78
C GLN A 152 0.94 -5.10 39.09
N GLY A 153 0.56 -5.21 37.82
CA GLY A 153 -0.49 -4.36 37.22
C GLY A 153 -0.25 -2.84 37.31
N ASN A 154 0.99 -2.37 37.26
CA ASN A 154 1.30 -0.95 37.29
C ASN A 154 2.00 -0.50 36.00
N PHE A 155 1.26 -0.55 34.89
CA PHE A 155 1.68 0.12 33.65
C PHE A 155 1.33 1.61 33.77
N GLY A 156 2.35 2.39 34.14
CA GLY A 156 2.49 3.82 33.84
C GLY A 156 1.29 4.72 34.16
N GLU A 157 1.27 5.25 35.38
CA GLU A 157 0.93 6.68 35.54
C GLU A 157 2.22 7.47 35.37
N GLU A 158 2.37 8.09 34.20
CA GLU A 158 2.65 9.53 33.97
C GLU A 158 2.90 9.78 32.47
#